data_AF-A0AAW2K723-F1
#
_entry.id   AF-A0AAW2K723-F1
#
_cell.length_a   1.000
_cell.length_b   1.000
_cell.length_c   1.000
_cell.angle_alpha   90.00
_cell.angle_beta   90.00
_cell.angle_gamma   90.00
#
_symmetry.space_group_name_H-M   'P 1'
#
loop_
_entity.id
_entity.type
_entity.pdbx_description
1 polymer ?
#
loop_
_entity_poly.entity_id
_entity_poly.type
_entity_poly.pdbx_seq_one_letter_code
_entity_poly.pdbx_strand_id
1 'polypeptide(L)' 'MSNVKVPNPKPFGGARSAKELENFLWNMETYFQVARILEADKVSITSIYLTGDVKLWWYTRLSDDASAN' A
#
# COMPACT_ATOMS: atom_id res chain seq x y z
N MET A 1 2.31 -19.90 21.46
CA MET A 1 2.97 -18.88 20.60
C MET A 1 2.35 -17.54 20.92
N SER A 2 3.13 -16.57 21.37
CA SER A 2 2.64 -15.21 21.62
C SER A 2 2.05 -14.66 20.33
N ASN A 3 0.76 -14.27 20.36
CA ASN A 3 0.08 -13.63 19.25
C ASN A 3 0.65 -12.22 19.07
N VAL A 4 1.79 -12.11 18.38
CA VAL A 4 2.41 -10.83 18.04
C VAL A 4 1.44 -10.11 17.11
N LYS A 5 0.76 -9.09 17.62
CA LYS A 5 -0.08 -8.23 16.78
C LYS A 5 0.83 -7.52 15.78
N VAL A 6 0.62 -7.77 14.50
CA VAL A 6 1.33 -7.05 13.45
C VAL A 6 0.84 -5.60 13.45
N PRO A 7 1.71 -4.60 13.61
CA PRO A 7 1.29 -3.21 13.56
C PRO A 7 0.90 -2.82 12.12
N ASN A 8 -0.16 -2.04 11.98
CA ASN A 8 -0.56 -1.51 10.68
C ASN A 8 0.45 -0.47 10.19
N PRO A 9 0.83 -0.50 8.89
CA PRO A 9 1.65 0.53 8.27
C PRO A 9 1.06 1.94 8.38
N LYS A 10 1.95 2.94 8.37
CA LYS A 10 1.56 4.35 8.26
C LYS A 10 1.01 4.62 6.84
N PRO A 11 -0.17 5.26 6.70
CA PRO A 11 -0.69 5.65 5.39
C PRO A 11 0.20 6.66 4.66
N PHE A 12 0.21 6.61 3.33
CA PHE A 12 0.94 7.53 2.47
C PHE A 12 0.00 8.48 1.74
N GLY A 13 0.20 9.78 1.95
CA GLY A 13 -0.64 10.85 1.41
C GLY A 13 -0.06 11.57 0.19
N GLY A 14 1.00 11.06 -0.43
CA GLY A 14 1.59 11.71 -1.61
C GLY A 14 2.60 12.79 -1.33
N ALA A 15 3.30 12.71 -0.20
CA ALA A 15 4.43 13.60 0.06
C ALA A 15 5.43 13.52 -1.11
N ARG A 16 5.82 14.67 -1.67
CA ARG A 16 6.81 14.78 -2.74
C ARG A 16 8.23 14.66 -2.18
N SER A 17 8.49 13.56 -1.49
CA SER A 17 9.71 13.26 -0.76
C SER A 17 10.09 11.80 -1.02
N ALA A 18 11.24 11.57 -1.67
CA ALA A 18 11.73 10.22 -1.95
C ALA A 18 11.86 9.41 -0.66
N LYS A 19 12.38 10.03 0.40
CA LYS A 19 12.52 9.42 1.73
C LYS A 19 11.18 8.94 2.30
N GLU A 20 10.11 9.74 2.17
CA GLU A 20 8.80 9.34 2.69
C GLU A 20 8.18 8.20 1.88
N LEU A 21 8.37 8.22 0.55
CA LEU A 21 7.93 7.14 -0.33
C LEU A 21 8.68 5.83 -0.04
N GLU A 22 10.01 5.88 0.09
CA GLU A 22 10.85 4.72 0.43
C GLU A 22 10.46 4.13 1.79
N ASN A 23 10.26 4.98 2.81
CA ASN A 23 9.79 4.54 4.11
C ASN A 23 8.42 3.86 4.04
N PHE A 24 7.50 4.37 3.22
CA PHE A 24 6.20 3.76 3.03
C PHE A 24 6.32 2.36 2.40
N LEU A 25 7.09 2.23 1.32
CA LEU A 25 7.30 0.94 0.65
C LEU A 25 7.95 -0.08 1.57
N TRP A 26 8.99 0.31 2.29
CA TRP A 26 9.66 -0.55 3.26
C TRP A 26 8.72 -1.04 4.37
N ASN A 27 7.85 -0.16 4.88
CA ASN A 27 6.84 -0.53 5.88
C ASN A 27 5.80 -1.52 5.31
N MET A 28 5.37 -1.33 4.06
CA MET A 28 4.44 -2.25 3.40
C MET A 28 5.08 -3.63 3.18
N GLU A 29 6.31 -3.69 2.68
CA GLU A 29 7.05 -4.95 2.49
C GLU A 29 7.23 -5.71 3.79
N THR A 30 7.65 -5.00 4.85
CA THR A 30 7.80 -5.59 6.18
C THR A 30 6.46 -6.11 6.71
N TYR A 31 5.38 -5.34 6.55
CA TYR A 31 4.04 -5.77 6.93
C TYR A 31 3.60 -7.04 6.20
N PHE A 32 3.83 -7.13 4.88
CA PHE A 32 3.49 -8.32 4.11
C PHE A 32 4.25 -9.56 4.56
N GLN A 33 5.54 -9.41 4.88
CA GLN A 33 6.36 -10.51 5.40
C GLN A 33 5.85 -11.01 6.75
N VAL A 34 5.57 -10.11 7.68
CA VAL A 34 5.14 -10.48 9.04
C VAL A 34 3.71 -10.99 9.04
N ALA A 35 2.80 -10.37 8.26
CA ALA A 35 1.40 -10.78 8.15
C ALA A 35 1.16 -11.94 7.17
N ARG A 36 2.21 -12.46 6.51
CA ARG A 36 2.15 -13.57 5.53
C ARG A 36 1.14 -13.33 4.41
N ILE A 37 1.13 -12.11 3.88
CA ILE A 37 0.24 -11.71 2.79
C ILE A 37 0.69 -12.33 1.47
N LEU A 38 -0.26 -12.84 0.69
CA LEU A 38 -0.01 -13.44 -0.63
C LEU A 38 0.33 -12.37 -1.67
N GLU A 39 1.19 -12.72 -2.64
CA GLU A 39 1.63 -11.78 -3.69
C GLU A 39 0.47 -11.14 -4.45
N ALA A 40 -0.57 -11.94 -4.76
CA ALA A 40 -1.76 -11.49 -5.47
C ALA A 40 -2.55 -10.39 -4.72
N ASP A 41 -2.43 -10.32 -3.39
CA ASP A 41 -3.18 -9.37 -2.56
C ASP A 41 -2.38 -8.10 -2.25
N LYS A 42 -1.05 -8.10 -2.47
CA LYS A 42 -0.17 -6.99 -2.04
C LYS A 42 -0.54 -5.65 -2.66
N VAL A 43 -0.85 -5.62 -3.95
CA VAL A 43 -1.23 -4.38 -4.66
C VAL A 43 -2.55 -3.83 -4.12
N SER A 44 -3.56 -4.70 -4.02
CA SER A 44 -4.87 -4.35 -3.45
C SER A 44 -4.74 -3.84 -2.02
N ILE A 45 -3.95 -4.49 -1.17
CA ILE A 45 -3.74 -4.05 0.22
C ILE A 45 -2.96 -2.74 0.29
N THR A 46 -1.93 -2.55 -0.54
CA THR A 46 -1.16 -1.29 -0.61
C THR A 46 -2.08 -0.10 -0.92
N SER A 47 -3.05 -0.29 -1.81
CA SER A 47 -4.03 0.75 -2.16
C SER A 47 -4.88 1.22 -0.97
N ILE A 48 -5.11 0.35 0.03
CA ILE A 48 -5.86 0.69 1.25
C ILE A 48 -5.09 1.71 2.11
N TYR A 49 -3.75 1.64 2.09
CA TYR A 49 -2.86 2.53 2.84
C TYR A 49 -2.50 3.81 2.08
N LEU A 50 -2.97 3.99 0.85
CA LEU A 50 -2.94 5.29 0.18
C LEU A 50 -4.03 6.19 0.76
N THR A 51 -3.74 7.48 0.88
CA THR A 51 -4.71 8.49 1.35
C THR A 51 -4.62 9.77 0.52
N GLY A 52 -5.62 10.64 0.68
CA GLY A 52 -5.75 11.89 -0.08
C GLY A 52 -5.79 11.68 -1.58
N ASP A 53 -5.21 12.63 -2.32
CA ASP A 53 -5.25 12.68 -3.78
C ASP A 53 -4.53 11.49 -4.45
N VAL A 54 -3.54 10.88 -3.78
CA VAL A 54 -2.85 9.69 -4.29
C VAL A 54 -3.79 8.50 -4.41
N LYS A 55 -4.70 8.33 -3.43
CA LYS A 55 -5.68 7.25 -3.47
C LYS A 55 -6.65 7.43 -4.65
N LEU A 56 -7.10 8.66 -4.88
CA LEU A 56 -7.97 8.99 -6.01
C LEU A 56 -7.27 8.74 -7.35
N TRP A 57 -6.03 9.22 -7.50
CA TRP A 57 -5.23 9.00 -8.70
C TRP A 57 -5.04 7.51 -9.03
N TRP A 58 -4.79 6.69 -8.01
CA TRP A 58 -4.65 5.23 -8.17
C TRP A 58 -5.95 4.57 -8.66
N TYR A 59 -7.11 4.95 -8.11
CA TYR A 59 -8.39 4.39 -8.54
C TYR A 59 -8.80 4.82 -9.96
N THR A 60 -8.50 6.06 -10.35
CA THR A 60 -8.74 6.51 -11.73
C THR A 60 -7.95 5.65 -12.71
N ARG A 61 -6.65 5.41 -12.43
CA ARG A 61 -5.80 4.55 -13.27
C ARG A 61 -6.32 3.12 -13.39
N LEU A 62 -6.74 2.50 -12.27
CA LEU A 62 -7.32 1.17 -12.31
C LEU A 62 -8.62 1.10 -13.14
N SER A 63 -9.42 2.16 -13.09
CA SER A 63 -10.67 2.23 -13.85
C SER A 63 -10.41 2.43 -15.35
N ASP A 64 -9.40 3.24 -15.69
CA ASP A 64 -8.95 3.44 -17.06
C ASP A 64 -8.38 2.12 -17.64
N ASP A 65 -7.53 1.42 -16.89
CA ASP A 65 -6.95 0.13 -17.30
C ASP A 65 -8.03 -0.95 -17.49
N ALA A 66 -9.06 -0.98 -16.62
CA ALA A 66 -10.19 -1.90 -16.76
C ALA A 66 -11.07 -1.58 -17.98
N SER A 67 -11.13 -0.32 -18.40
CA SER A 67 -11.89 0.11 -19.59
C SER A 67 -11.13 -0.06 -20.91
N ALA A 68 -9.82 -0.28 -20.85
CA ALA A 68 -8.93 -0.44 -22.01
C ALA A 68 -8.70 -1.91 -22.42
N ASN A 69 -9.34 -2.87 -21.74
CA ASN A 69 -9.10 -4.31 -21.87
C ASN A 69 -10.32 -5.08 -22.38
#